data_AF-A0A7S0LA50-F1
#
_entry.id   AF-A0A7S0LA50-F1
#
_cell.length_a   1.000
_cell.length_b   1.000
_cell.length_c   1.000
_cell.angle_alpha   90.00
_cell.angle_beta   90.00
_cell.angle_gamma   90.00
#
_symmetry.space_group_name_H-M   'P 1'
#
loop_
_entity.id
_entity.type
_entity.pdbx_description
1 polymer ?
#
loop_
_entity_poly.entity_id
_entity_poly.type
_entity_poly.pdbx_seq_one_letter_code
_entity_poly.pdbx_strand_id
1 'polypeptide(L)'
;DGTSVPYMRHASQPEEEPALHDSPMLQPYWGAGFHFSRGHWVVRVPYDCCLPSVFMGEEISMGVRSWSHGYDLYAPISSPLFHEYAVKSKRRQQAKIPLFWENARAGDVARQSMRRLTALVQLDPSVRPGSYPSTYEAKYGLVS
;
A
#
# COMPACT_ATOMS: atom_id res chain seq x y z
N ASP A 1 -30.16 -23.66 -1.20
CA ASP A 1 -29.88 -23.19 -2.57
C ASP A 1 -28.65 -22.25 -2.59
N GLY A 2 -27.47 -22.84 -2.37
CA GLY A 2 -26.21 -22.64 -3.13
C GLY A 2 -25.62 -21.28 -3.51
N THR A 3 -26.14 -20.11 -3.15
CA THR A 3 -25.59 -18.81 -3.61
C THR A 3 -25.05 -17.96 -2.48
N SER A 4 -23.95 -18.37 -1.85
CA SER A 4 -23.08 -17.42 -1.14
C SER A 4 -21.90 -17.10 -2.03
N VAL A 5 -21.82 -15.86 -2.52
CA VAL A 5 -20.61 -15.36 -3.18
C VAL A 5 -19.47 -15.46 -2.15
N PRO A 6 -18.42 -16.25 -2.39
CA PRO A 6 -17.33 -16.37 -1.44
C PRO A 6 -16.57 -15.04 -1.44
N TYR A 7 -16.76 -14.24 -0.40
CA TYR A 7 -15.92 -13.07 -0.17
C TYR A 7 -14.88 -13.42 0.89
N MET A 8 -13.66 -12.96 0.66
CA MET A 8 -12.51 -13.18 1.54
C MET A 8 -12.80 -12.52 2.90
N ARG A 9 -12.81 -13.30 3.99
CA ARG A 9 -12.93 -12.75 5.34
C ARG A 9 -11.56 -12.25 5.82
N HIS A 10 -11.55 -11.20 6.63
CA HIS A 10 -10.33 -10.76 7.30
C HIS A 10 -9.75 -11.93 8.13
N ALA A 11 -8.48 -12.28 7.90
CA ALA A 11 -7.78 -13.43 8.47
C ALA A 11 -8.27 -14.84 8.05
N SER A 12 -9.23 -14.97 7.13
CA SER A 12 -9.36 -16.22 6.36
C SER A 12 -8.36 -16.15 5.21
N GLN A 13 -7.30 -16.94 5.29
CA GLN A 13 -6.66 -17.40 4.07
C GLN A 13 -7.73 -18.20 3.30
N PRO A 14 -7.90 -17.98 2.00
CA PRO A 14 -8.04 -19.09 1.10
C PRO A 14 -6.65 -19.33 0.52
N GLU A 15 -6.03 -20.46 0.89
CA GLU A 15 -5.27 -21.26 -0.08
C GLU A 15 -6.30 -21.93 -1.02
N GLU A 16 -7.19 -21.14 -1.64
CA GLU A 16 -7.95 -21.67 -2.76
C GLU A 16 -6.97 -21.78 -3.92
N GLU A 17 -7.02 -22.91 -4.62
CA GLU A 17 -6.28 -23.09 -5.86
C GLU A 17 -6.63 -21.91 -6.79
N PRO A 18 -5.64 -21.10 -7.22
CA PRO A 18 -5.90 -19.92 -8.02
C PRO A 18 -6.67 -20.31 -9.28
N ALA A 19 -7.79 -19.65 -9.59
CA ALA A 19 -8.55 -19.96 -10.80
C ALA A 19 -7.74 -19.79 -12.11
N LEU A 20 -6.63 -19.05 -12.05
CA LEU A 20 -5.69 -18.82 -13.14
C LEU A 20 -4.31 -19.37 -12.75
N HIS A 21 -3.87 -20.43 -13.42
CA HIS A 21 -2.59 -21.08 -13.14
C HIS A 21 -1.48 -20.71 -14.15
N ASP A 22 -1.87 -20.35 -15.38
CA ASP A 22 -0.91 -20.22 -16.49
C ASP A 22 -0.56 -18.76 -16.82
N SER A 23 -1.13 -17.78 -16.10
CA SER A 23 -0.88 -16.36 -16.36
C SER A 23 -0.99 -15.51 -15.08
N PRO A 24 -0.19 -14.43 -14.95
CA PRO A 24 -0.30 -13.51 -13.83
C PRO A 24 -1.71 -12.92 -13.71
N MET A 25 -2.21 -12.82 -12.48
CA MET A 25 -3.55 -12.31 -12.20
C MET A 25 -3.51 -10.80 -11.97
N LEU A 26 -4.29 -10.03 -12.73
CA LEU A 26 -4.45 -8.59 -12.52
C LEU A 26 -4.99 -8.33 -11.10
N GLN A 27 -4.36 -7.39 -10.40
CA GLN A 27 -4.69 -7.01 -9.03
C GLN A 27 -5.12 -5.55 -8.94
N PRO A 28 -6.12 -5.23 -8.11
CA PRO A 28 -6.46 -3.84 -7.80
C PRO A 28 -5.55 -3.24 -6.70
N TYR A 29 -4.71 -4.05 -6.07
CA TYR A 29 -3.86 -3.66 -4.95
C TYR A 29 -2.38 -3.92 -5.25
N TRP A 30 -1.52 -3.04 -4.74
CA TRP A 30 -0.07 -3.18 -4.81
C TRP A 30 0.47 -3.46 -3.40
N GLY A 31 1.37 -4.43 -3.28
CA GLY A 31 2.00 -4.79 -2.02
C GLY A 31 3.42 -4.28 -1.92
N ALA A 32 3.76 -3.59 -0.83
CA ALA A 32 5.07 -2.93 -0.69
C ALA A 32 6.21 -3.91 -0.45
N GLY A 33 5.97 -4.92 0.38
CA GLY A 33 7.02 -5.79 0.92
C GLY A 33 7.71 -6.69 -0.12
N PHE A 34 7.05 -6.96 -1.25
CA PHE A 34 7.62 -7.74 -2.35
C PHE A 34 6.96 -7.34 -3.67
N HIS A 35 7.67 -6.58 -4.49
CA HIS A 35 7.26 -6.25 -5.85
C HIS A 35 8.52 -6.07 -6.72
N PHE A 36 8.34 -6.18 -8.03
CA PHE A 36 9.37 -5.85 -9.00
C PHE A 36 8.73 -5.18 -10.20
N SER A 37 9.47 -4.29 -10.85
CA SER A 37 9.03 -3.53 -12.00
C SER A 37 10.23 -3.13 -12.85
N ARG A 38 9.96 -2.59 -14.04
CA ARG A 38 11.03 -1.93 -14.82
C ARG A 38 11.46 -0.66 -14.10
N GLY A 39 12.75 -0.32 -14.16
CA GLY A 39 13.31 0.82 -13.43
C GLY A 39 12.65 2.18 -13.70
N HIS A 40 11.99 2.37 -14.85
CA HIS A 40 11.25 3.60 -15.13
C HIS A 40 10.01 3.79 -14.25
N TRP A 41 9.50 2.73 -13.61
CA TRP A 41 8.35 2.81 -12.71
C TRP A 41 8.62 3.75 -11.53
N VAL A 42 9.71 3.55 -10.79
CA VAL A 42 10.03 4.39 -9.61
C VAL A 42 10.36 5.83 -10.00
N VAL A 43 10.80 6.08 -11.24
CA VAL A 43 11.04 7.43 -11.76
C VAL A 43 9.72 8.14 -12.07
N ARG A 44 8.74 7.44 -12.66
CA ARG A 44 7.42 8.00 -13.00
C ARG A 44 6.50 8.08 -11.77
N VAL A 45 6.60 7.13 -10.86
CA VAL A 45 5.77 7.01 -9.65
C VAL A 45 6.71 6.99 -8.43
N PRO A 46 7.36 8.11 -8.11
CA PRO A 46 8.28 8.16 -6.98
C PRO A 46 7.52 8.16 -5.65
N TYR A 47 8.13 7.58 -4.62
CA TYR A 47 7.70 7.71 -3.24
C TYR A 47 7.59 9.19 -2.81
N ASP A 48 6.52 9.53 -2.09
CA ASP A 48 6.33 10.88 -1.55
C ASP A 48 7.25 11.10 -0.35
N CYS A 49 8.26 11.95 -0.53
CA CYS A 49 9.22 12.31 0.51
C CYS A 49 8.59 13.16 1.64
N CYS A 50 7.40 13.70 1.41
CA CYS A 50 6.66 14.53 2.35
C CYS A 50 5.63 13.73 3.18
N LEU A 51 5.81 12.41 3.30
CA LEU A 51 5.01 11.54 4.16
C LEU A 51 5.82 10.96 5.34
N PRO A 52 6.51 11.80 6.15
CA PRO A 52 7.18 11.31 7.33
C PRO A 52 6.18 10.60 8.23
N SER A 53 6.62 9.46 8.76
CA SER A 53 5.87 8.67 9.72
C SER A 53 4.59 8.00 9.23
N VAL A 54 4.40 7.91 7.91
CA VAL A 54 3.39 7.04 7.30
C VAL A 54 3.99 5.66 7.09
N PHE A 55 3.41 4.67 7.77
CA PHE A 55 3.70 3.26 7.52
C PHE A 55 2.53 2.61 6.78
N MET A 56 1.32 2.71 7.34
CA MET A 56 0.09 2.28 6.67
C MET A 56 -0.45 3.41 5.77
N GLY A 57 -0.40 3.20 4.46
CA GLY A 57 -0.93 4.16 3.47
C GLY A 57 -0.08 4.29 2.22
N GLU A 58 1.20 3.94 2.28
CA GLU A 58 2.08 3.96 1.11
C GLU A 58 1.60 2.98 0.02
N GLU A 59 1.14 1.79 0.40
CA GLU A 59 0.62 0.80 -0.54
C GLU A 59 -0.52 1.33 -1.42
N ILE A 60 -1.51 2.02 -0.82
CA ILE A 60 -2.61 2.59 -1.57
C ILE A 60 -2.17 3.79 -2.42
N SER A 61 -1.26 4.62 -1.90
CA SER A 61 -0.72 5.76 -2.65
C SER A 61 0.05 5.31 -3.88
N MET A 62 0.96 4.35 -3.72
CA MET A 62 1.75 3.79 -4.81
C MET A 62 0.87 3.02 -5.79
N GLY A 63 -0.11 2.24 -5.31
CA GLY A 63 -1.04 1.49 -6.15
C GLY A 63 -1.87 2.39 -7.06
N VAL A 64 -2.60 3.35 -6.50
CA VAL A 64 -3.49 4.26 -7.28
C VAL A 64 -2.68 5.16 -8.21
N ARG A 65 -1.52 5.65 -7.78
CA ARG A 65 -0.64 6.45 -8.64
C ARG A 65 -0.03 5.61 -9.76
N SER A 66 0.35 4.36 -9.50
CA SER A 66 0.82 3.45 -10.55
C SER A 66 -0.25 3.22 -11.60
N TRP A 67 -1.48 2.92 -11.17
CA TRP A 67 -2.60 2.74 -12.08
C TRP A 67 -2.86 3.97 -12.95
N SER A 68 -2.93 5.17 -12.35
CA SER A 68 -3.15 6.42 -13.09
C SER A 68 -2.00 6.79 -14.04
N HIS A 69 -0.81 6.22 -13.88
CA HIS A 69 0.30 6.37 -14.81
C HIS A 69 0.34 5.27 -15.91
N GLY A 70 -0.69 4.41 -15.97
CA GLY A 70 -0.84 3.35 -16.97
C GLY A 70 -0.06 2.08 -16.64
N TYR A 71 0.20 1.79 -15.36
CA TYR A 71 0.78 0.52 -14.94
C TYR A 71 -0.31 -0.44 -14.45
N ASP A 72 -0.30 -1.64 -14.99
CA ASP A 72 -1.05 -2.77 -14.47
C ASP A 72 -0.29 -3.44 -13.32
N LEU A 73 -1.04 -3.90 -12.31
CA LEU A 73 -0.50 -4.58 -11.14
C LEU A 73 -0.84 -6.05 -11.24
N TYR A 74 0.14 -6.94 -11.08
CA TYR A 74 -0.09 -8.38 -11.20
C TYR A 74 0.43 -9.12 -9.97
N ALA A 75 -0.31 -10.13 -9.55
CA ALA A 75 0.19 -11.17 -8.66
C ALA A 75 0.87 -12.27 -9.49
N PRO A 76 1.98 -12.85 -9.01
CA PRO A 76 2.60 -14.00 -9.65
C PRO A 76 1.68 -15.23 -9.60
N ILE A 77 1.86 -16.16 -10.54
CA ILE A 77 1.10 -17.42 -10.63
C ILE A 77 1.31 -18.36 -9.44
N SER A 78 2.40 -18.15 -8.70
CA SER A 78 2.80 -18.93 -7.53
C SER A 78 3.42 -18.00 -6.51
N SER A 79 3.43 -18.37 -5.23
CA SER A 79 4.06 -17.59 -4.16
C SER A 79 5.56 -17.93 -4.03
N PRO A 80 6.50 -17.11 -4.55
CA PRO A 80 7.94 -17.41 -4.42
C PRO A 80 8.50 -17.02 -3.04
N LEU A 81 7.77 -16.22 -2.27
CA LEU A 81 8.23 -15.62 -1.03
C LEU A 81 7.08 -15.55 -0.03
N PHE A 82 7.39 -15.78 1.24
CA PHE A 82 6.45 -15.66 2.36
C PHE A 82 6.88 -14.55 3.31
N HIS A 83 5.91 -13.81 3.86
CA HIS A 83 6.13 -12.78 4.85
C HIS A 83 5.78 -13.29 6.27
N GLU A 84 6.75 -13.27 7.19
CA GLU A 84 6.51 -13.61 8.59
C GLU A 84 5.92 -12.42 9.36
N TYR A 85 4.61 -12.43 9.57
CA TYR A 85 3.93 -11.39 10.35
C TYR A 85 4.38 -11.37 11.81
N ALA A 86 4.80 -10.20 12.28
CA ALA A 86 5.36 -10.02 13.63
C ALA A 86 4.40 -10.46 14.75
N VAL A 87 3.09 -10.25 14.58
CA VAL A 87 2.06 -10.64 15.56
C VAL A 87 2.01 -12.15 15.77
N LYS A 88 2.38 -12.96 14.77
CA LYS A 88 2.37 -14.43 14.85
C LYS A 88 3.76 -15.03 15.09
N SER A 89 4.80 -14.20 15.14
CA SER A 89 6.19 -14.64 15.28
C SER A 89 6.66 -14.56 16.73
N LYS A 90 6.78 -15.71 17.41
CA LYS A 90 7.37 -15.79 18.76
C LYS A 90 8.78 -15.19 18.79
N ARG A 91 9.57 -15.45 17.74
CA ARG A 91 10.93 -14.92 17.58
C ARG A 91 10.94 -13.40 17.53
N ARG A 92 10.09 -12.78 16.70
CA ARG A 92 10.02 -11.31 16.60
C ARG A 92 9.47 -10.67 17.89
N GLN A 93 8.49 -11.30 18.53
CA GLN A 93 7.98 -10.84 19.83
C GLN A 93 9.07 -10.85 20.91
N GLN A 94 9.86 -11.93 20.99
CA GLN A 94 10.96 -12.05 21.95
C GLN A 94 12.10 -11.08 21.69
N ALA A 95 12.39 -10.80 20.41
CA ALA A 95 13.48 -9.92 20.02
C ALA A 95 13.25 -8.45 20.41
N LYS A 96 12.02 -8.05 20.82
CA LYS A 96 11.67 -6.67 21.21
C LYS A 96 12.25 -5.63 20.24
N ILE A 97 12.16 -5.92 18.94
CA ILE A 97 12.72 -5.06 17.90
C ILE A 97 11.97 -3.73 17.95
N PRO A 98 12.66 -2.58 18.09
CA PRO A 98 11.99 -1.29 18.12
C PRO A 98 11.18 -1.08 16.84
N LEU A 99 9.92 -0.70 17.01
CA LEU A 99 8.97 -0.54 15.91
C LEU A 99 8.85 0.92 15.55
N PHE A 100 8.56 1.18 14.27
CA PHE A 100 8.46 2.53 13.73
C PHE A 100 7.51 3.43 14.58
N TRP A 101 6.40 2.88 15.03
CA TRP A 101 5.38 3.58 15.82
C TRP A 101 5.76 3.87 17.28
N GLU A 102 6.86 3.30 17.79
CA GLU A 102 7.35 3.60 19.14
C GLU A 102 8.03 4.98 19.22
N ASN A 103 8.27 5.62 18.07
CA ASN A 103 8.78 6.98 18.01
C ASN A 103 7.67 8.00 18.38
N ALA A 104 7.53 8.30 19.67
CA ALA A 104 6.47 9.14 20.24
C ALA A 104 6.38 10.58 19.68
N ARG A 105 7.43 11.10 19.03
CA ARG A 105 7.43 12.43 18.40
C ARG A 105 6.69 12.47 17.05
N ALA A 106 6.21 11.33 16.58
CA ALA A 106 5.64 11.17 15.25
C ALA A 106 4.11 11.36 15.17
N GLY A 107 3.39 11.52 16.29
CA GLY A 107 1.92 11.50 16.27
C GLY A 107 1.27 12.58 15.39
N ASP A 108 1.59 13.86 15.65
CA ASP A 108 1.07 14.98 14.85
C ASP A 108 1.57 14.95 13.41
N VAL A 109 2.85 14.61 13.23
CA VAL A 109 3.49 14.51 11.93
C VAL A 109 2.80 13.43 11.08
N ALA A 110 2.58 12.24 11.63
CA ALA A 110 1.89 11.14 10.96
C ALA A 110 0.45 11.54 10.59
N ARG A 111 -0.27 12.25 11.47
CA ARG A 111 -1.62 12.74 11.15
C ARG A 111 -1.61 13.72 9.97
N GLN A 112 -0.68 14.67 9.96
CA GLN A 112 -0.56 15.64 8.86
C GLN A 112 -0.15 14.94 7.56
N SER A 113 0.80 14.00 7.61
CA SER A 113 1.21 13.19 6.46
C SER A 113 0.05 12.35 5.92
N MET A 114 -0.72 11.69 6.77
CA MET A 114 -1.90 10.92 6.35
C MET A 114 -2.97 11.80 5.72
N ARG A 115 -3.24 12.98 6.30
CA ARG A 115 -4.17 13.96 5.73
C ARG A 115 -3.72 14.46 4.36
N ARG A 116 -2.41 14.71 4.18
CA ARG A 116 -1.83 15.03 2.87
C ARG A 116 -2.02 13.87 1.90
N LEU A 117 -1.66 12.66 2.31
CA LEU A 117 -1.76 11.45 1.48
C LEU A 117 -3.18 11.30 0.94
N THR A 118 -4.18 11.25 1.82
CA THR A 118 -5.58 11.02 1.45
C THR A 118 -6.13 12.12 0.54
N ALA A 119 -5.67 13.35 0.70
CA ALA A 119 -6.02 14.45 -0.20
C ALA A 119 -5.41 14.28 -1.60
N LEU A 120 -4.10 13.98 -1.68
CA LEU A 120 -3.39 13.83 -2.97
C LEU A 120 -3.92 12.67 -3.80
N VAL A 121 -4.37 11.59 -3.15
CA VAL A 121 -4.95 10.42 -3.82
C VAL A 121 -6.48 10.45 -3.88
N GLN A 122 -7.09 11.58 -3.50
CA GLN A 122 -8.53 11.84 -3.60
C GLN A 122 -9.43 10.83 -2.86
N LEU A 123 -8.93 10.23 -1.77
CA LEU A 123 -9.67 9.28 -0.95
C LEU A 123 -10.40 9.92 0.24
N ASP A 124 -10.18 11.21 0.51
CA ASP A 124 -10.92 11.97 1.51
C ASP A 124 -11.44 13.29 0.92
N PRO A 125 -12.72 13.34 0.48
CA PRO A 125 -13.30 14.55 -0.12
C PRO A 125 -13.52 15.68 0.89
N SER A 126 -13.39 15.41 2.21
CA SER A 126 -13.53 16.44 3.24
C SER A 126 -12.27 17.30 3.38
N VAL A 127 -11.13 16.84 2.86
CA VAL A 127 -9.87 17.58 2.93
C VAL A 127 -9.87 18.70 1.89
N ARG A 128 -10.02 19.93 2.38
CA ARG A 128 -9.98 21.12 1.54
C ARG A 128 -8.60 21.32 0.90
N PRO A 129 -8.52 21.71 -0.39
CA PRO A 129 -7.29 22.17 -1.00
C PRO A 129 -6.60 23.25 -0.14
N GLY A 130 -5.28 23.16 0.01
CA GLY A 130 -4.49 24.07 0.84
C GLY A 130 -4.55 23.81 2.35
N SER A 131 -5.32 22.80 2.82
CA SER A 131 -5.37 22.42 4.24
C SER A 131 -4.32 21.38 4.67
N TYR A 132 -3.38 21.08 3.77
CA TYR A 132 -2.25 20.19 3.95
C TYR A 132 -1.01 20.80 3.27
N PRO A 133 0.22 20.41 3.66
CA PRO A 133 1.42 20.89 2.97
C PRO A 133 1.34 20.55 1.49
N SER A 134 1.53 21.52 0.58
CA SER A 134 1.37 21.35 -0.88
C SER A 134 2.69 21.10 -1.63
N THR A 135 3.80 20.92 -0.90
CA THR A 135 5.12 20.69 -1.47
C THR A 135 5.08 19.53 -2.47
N TYR A 136 5.49 19.76 -3.72
CA TYR A 136 5.50 18.75 -4.79
C TYR A 136 4.14 18.07 -5.08
N GLU A 137 3.01 18.72 -4.80
CA GLU A 137 1.67 18.17 -5.04
C GLU A 137 1.48 17.65 -6.46
N ALA A 138 1.91 18.40 -7.48
CA ALA A 138 1.82 17.94 -8.88
C ALA A 138 2.62 16.65 -9.19
N LYS A 139 3.65 16.36 -8.38
CA LYS A 139 4.48 15.15 -8.54
C LYS A 139 3.88 13.95 -7.81
N TYR A 140 3.20 14.18 -6.70
CA TYR A 140 2.72 13.14 -5.78
C TYR A 140 1.19 12.96 -5.77
N GLY A 141 0.45 13.83 -6.44
CA GLY A 141 -0.97 13.68 -6.70
C GLY A 141 -1.27 12.68 -7.83
N LEU A 142 -2.56 12.45 -8.05
CA LEU A 142 -3.04 11.73 -9.23
C LEU A 142 -2.89 12.59 -10.48
N VAL A 143 -2.60 11.93 -11.60
CA VAL A 143 -2.59 12.58 -12.92
C VAL A 143 -4.04 12.90 -13.31
N SER A 144 -4.31 14.16 -13.63
CA SER A 144 -5.62 14.66 -14.10
C SER A 144 -5.82 14.45 -15.59
#